data_AF-B2AB41-F1
#
_entry.id   AF-B2AB41-F1
#
_cell.length_a   1.000
_cell.length_b   1.000
_cell.length_c   1.000
_cell.angle_alpha   90.00
_cell.angle_beta   90.00
_cell.angle_gamma   90.00
#
_symmetry.space_group_name_H-M   'P 1'
#
loop_
_entity.id
_entity.type
_entity.pdbx_description
1 polymer ?
#
loop_
_entity_poly.entity_id
_entity_poly.type
_entity_poly.pdbx_seq_one_letter_code
_entity_poly.pdbx_strand_id
1 'polypeptide(L)'
;MAVTHVHVDNMANMAAYTPKETAELMSRIGAMRGRARPDKIFFSAFMAGCLVSFTSASAVIATAAPWFQENAPGLIRMISGLIFPSGIVMILISGSELFTGSNMITGIAWMHRRLPLKNLLMHWFLCFWGNMAGALFVMAIIVGCRFHLFDLVLFELVLTSQAIATAQLKQITPQWHQIFLRAIGCNWLVCLSCYLGLQAKDVTSKVAGMWWPIFAFVTMGLEHVVANMFFIPIGIFLGAPGISVGLYIWKGMLLFLFLPGCLSCKVLTRIVQALFPQLSETCSVAFSSAAFFTSTCTSWERILLLSTGSTISSQSALWRRAIFLPFAAAQSSRIAAARAATLAGSSSALFKHLRLPPSTRSSR
;
A
#
# COMPACT_ATOMS: atom_id res chain seq x y z
N MET A 1 -1.72 -21.09 49.68
CA MET A 1 -1.57 -21.64 48.31
C MET A 1 -2.01 -20.54 47.34
N ALA A 2 -1.09 -19.63 46.99
CA ALA A 2 -1.40 -18.53 46.08
C ALA A 2 -1.25 -19.05 44.65
N VAL A 3 -2.39 -19.34 44.01
CA VAL A 3 -2.43 -19.65 42.59
C VAL A 3 -2.06 -18.36 41.84
N THR A 4 -0.81 -18.27 41.40
CA THR A 4 -0.40 -17.26 40.44
C THR A 4 -1.23 -17.46 39.18
N HIS A 5 -2.19 -16.56 38.95
CA HIS A 5 -2.82 -16.38 37.65
C HIS A 5 -1.74 -16.01 36.63
N VAL A 6 -1.09 -17.00 36.04
CA VAL A 6 -0.37 -16.84 34.78
C VAL A 6 -1.42 -16.36 33.78
N HIS A 7 -1.34 -15.09 33.38
CA HIS A 7 -2.20 -14.56 32.33
C HIS A 7 -2.14 -15.49 31.11
N VAL A 8 -3.27 -16.12 30.80
CA VAL A 8 -3.45 -16.98 29.61
C VAL A 8 -3.15 -16.20 28.32
N ASP A 9 -3.14 -14.86 28.38
CA ASP A 9 -2.76 -13.96 27.29
C ASP A 9 -1.31 -14.14 26.80
N ASN A 10 -0.43 -14.77 27.58
CA ASN A 10 0.96 -14.99 27.18
C ASN A 10 1.22 -16.29 26.39
N MET A 11 0.26 -17.22 26.32
CA MET A 11 0.47 -18.47 25.57
C MET A 11 0.12 -18.38 24.09
N ALA A 12 -0.71 -17.41 23.69
CA ALA A 12 -1.03 -17.16 22.28
C ALA A 12 0.11 -16.48 21.48
N ASN A 13 1.15 -15.96 22.17
CA ASN A 13 2.13 -15.03 21.61
C ASN A 13 3.47 -15.65 21.18
N MET A 14 3.61 -16.99 21.13
CA MET A 14 4.87 -17.61 20.68
C MET A 14 5.00 -17.76 19.16
N ALA A 15 3.88 -17.92 18.43
CA ALA A 15 3.89 -18.27 17.00
C ALA A 15 4.05 -17.07 16.05
N ALA A 16 3.75 -15.84 16.49
CA ALA A 16 3.79 -14.64 15.67
C ALA A 16 4.41 -13.46 16.43
N TYR A 17 4.92 -12.46 15.72
CA TYR A 17 5.38 -11.21 16.31
C TYR A 17 4.21 -10.36 16.77
N THR A 18 4.40 -9.65 17.88
CA THR A 18 3.45 -8.61 18.29
C THR A 18 3.44 -7.45 17.28
N PRO A 19 2.38 -6.62 17.24
CA PRO A 19 2.35 -5.47 16.34
C PRO A 19 3.54 -4.51 16.52
N LYS A 20 3.98 -4.30 17.77
CA LYS A 20 5.14 -3.46 18.09
C LYS A 20 6.44 -4.04 17.51
N GLU A 21 6.67 -5.33 17.72
CA GLU A 21 7.84 -6.03 17.18
C GLU A 21 7.84 -6.05 15.65
N THR A 22 6.66 -6.25 15.03
CA THR A 22 6.51 -6.25 13.58
C THR A 22 6.84 -4.89 12.98
N ALA A 23 6.34 -3.79 13.57
CA ALA A 23 6.66 -2.44 13.12
C ALA A 23 8.16 -2.11 13.22
N GLU A 24 8.80 -2.57 14.30
CA GLU A 24 10.24 -2.40 14.49
C GLU A 24 11.05 -3.23 13.49
N LEU A 25 10.65 -4.48 13.25
CA LEU A 25 11.23 -5.37 12.25
C LEU A 25 11.13 -4.77 10.84
N MET A 26 9.95 -4.28 10.45
CA MET A 26 9.71 -3.58 9.18
C MET A 26 10.62 -2.37 9.01
N SER A 27 10.75 -1.57 10.07
CA SER A 27 11.63 -0.39 10.06
C SER A 27 13.09 -0.77 9.81
N ARG A 28 13.59 -1.82 10.46
CA ARG A 28 14.97 -2.32 10.25
C ARG A 28 15.16 -2.88 8.85
N ILE A 29 14.21 -3.69 8.37
CA ILE A 29 14.25 -4.26 7.02
C ILE A 29 14.24 -3.15 5.97
N GLY A 30 13.38 -2.13 6.12
CA GLY A 30 13.32 -1.01 5.18
C GLY A 30 14.58 -0.16 5.19
N ALA A 31 15.22 0.01 6.34
CA ALA A 31 16.49 0.71 6.46
C ALA A 31 17.65 -0.05 5.79
N MET A 32 17.61 -1.38 5.83
CA MET A 32 18.57 -2.27 5.15
C MET A 32 18.34 -2.27 3.64
N ARG A 33 17.10 -2.49 3.19
CA ARG A 33 16.73 -2.48 1.76
C ARG A 33 17.04 -1.14 1.09
N GLY A 34 16.65 -0.03 1.73
CA GLY A 34 16.91 1.31 1.21
C GLY A 34 18.40 1.71 1.17
N ARG A 35 19.29 1.00 1.87
CA ARG A 35 20.75 1.20 1.80
C ARG A 35 21.46 0.17 0.92
N ALA A 36 20.74 -0.79 0.36
CA ALA A 36 21.32 -1.79 -0.52
C ALA A 36 21.92 -1.10 -1.77
N ARG A 37 22.87 -1.79 -2.40
CA ARG A 37 23.48 -1.28 -3.63
C ARG A 37 22.43 -1.17 -4.74
N PRO A 38 22.44 -0.11 -5.57
CA PRO A 38 21.46 0.09 -6.64
C PRO A 38 21.28 -1.10 -7.58
N ASP A 39 22.37 -1.78 -7.93
CA ASP A 39 22.39 -2.99 -8.75
C ASP A 39 21.55 -4.11 -8.13
N LYS A 40 21.72 -4.37 -6.83
CA LYS A 40 20.96 -5.39 -6.10
C LYS A 40 19.47 -5.05 -6.03
N ILE A 41 19.14 -3.78 -5.81
CA ILE A 41 17.75 -3.32 -5.78
C ILE A 41 17.09 -3.57 -7.15
N PHE A 42 17.77 -3.18 -8.24
CA PHE A 42 17.24 -3.30 -9.58
C PHE A 42 17.03 -4.77 -9.99
N PHE A 43 18.02 -5.65 -9.82
CA PHE A 43 17.87 -7.07 -10.19
C PHE A 43 16.88 -7.81 -9.30
N SER A 44 16.82 -7.49 -8.01
CA SER A 44 15.79 -8.02 -7.11
C SER A 44 14.39 -7.57 -7.56
N ALA A 45 14.25 -6.31 -7.97
CA ALA A 45 12.99 -5.80 -8.49
C ALA A 45 12.63 -6.37 -9.87
N PHE A 46 13.62 -6.62 -10.73
CA PHE A 46 13.42 -7.33 -11.98
C PHE A 46 12.80 -8.70 -11.75
N MET A 47 13.36 -9.49 -10.83
CA MET A 47 12.82 -10.80 -10.45
C MET A 47 11.39 -10.69 -9.92
N ALA A 48 11.09 -9.70 -9.08
CA ALA A 48 9.72 -9.48 -8.61
C ALA A 48 8.75 -9.15 -9.76
N GLY A 49 9.17 -8.34 -10.73
CA GLY A 49 8.39 -8.04 -11.93
C GLY A 49 8.06 -9.29 -12.75
N CYS A 50 9.03 -10.18 -12.92
CA CYS A 50 8.84 -11.46 -13.59
C CYS A 50 7.81 -12.34 -12.85
N LEU A 51 7.95 -12.49 -11.53
CA LEU A 51 7.06 -13.33 -10.72
C LEU A 51 5.60 -12.85 -10.74
N VAL A 52 5.35 -11.53 -10.64
CA VAL A 52 3.98 -10.99 -10.80
C VAL A 52 3.46 -11.24 -12.21
N SER A 53 4.31 -11.18 -13.22
CA SER A 53 3.89 -11.33 -14.61
C SER A 53 3.50 -12.75 -14.97
N PHE A 54 4.22 -13.75 -14.44
CA PHE A 54 3.82 -15.15 -14.59
C PHE A 54 2.43 -15.42 -14.01
N THR A 55 2.14 -14.90 -12.82
CA THR A 55 0.81 -15.09 -12.22
C THR A 55 -0.27 -14.24 -12.87
N SER A 56 0.09 -13.08 -13.41
CA SER A 56 -0.81 -12.28 -14.25
C SER A 56 -1.15 -13.00 -15.56
N ALA A 57 -0.19 -13.68 -16.18
CA ALA A 57 -0.42 -14.52 -17.35
C ALA A 57 -1.34 -15.71 -17.02
N SER A 58 -1.08 -16.42 -15.93
CA SER A 58 -1.97 -17.49 -15.44
C SER A 58 -3.37 -16.98 -15.14
N ALA A 59 -3.51 -15.75 -14.63
CA ALA A 59 -4.80 -15.12 -14.40
C ALA A 59 -5.56 -14.83 -15.71
N VAL A 60 -4.89 -14.37 -16.77
CA VAL A 60 -5.51 -14.21 -18.11
C VAL A 60 -6.05 -15.54 -18.60
N ILE A 61 -5.23 -16.60 -18.51
CA ILE A 61 -5.59 -17.96 -18.93
C ILE A 61 -6.82 -18.45 -18.15
N ALA A 62 -6.81 -18.30 -16.82
CA ALA A 62 -7.90 -18.73 -15.96
C ALA A 62 -9.23 -18.02 -16.30
N THR A 63 -9.16 -16.78 -16.80
CA THR A 63 -10.35 -16.01 -17.19
C THR A 63 -10.72 -16.12 -18.66
N ALA A 64 -9.99 -16.93 -19.45
CA ALA A 64 -10.04 -16.84 -20.89
C ALA A 64 -11.37 -17.36 -21.49
N ALA A 65 -12.03 -18.31 -20.82
CA ALA A 65 -13.24 -18.97 -21.31
C ALA A 65 -14.45 -18.00 -21.35
N PRO A 66 -15.00 -17.67 -22.54
CA PRO A 66 -16.10 -16.71 -22.67
C PRO A 66 -17.39 -17.13 -21.95
N TRP A 67 -17.69 -18.43 -21.96
CA TRP A 67 -18.90 -18.97 -21.33
C TRP A 67 -19.01 -18.59 -19.84
N PHE A 68 -17.88 -18.64 -19.11
CA PHE A 68 -17.87 -18.27 -17.69
C PHE A 68 -17.98 -16.76 -17.47
N GLN A 69 -17.52 -15.93 -18.41
CA GLN A 69 -17.68 -14.48 -18.33
C GLN A 69 -19.15 -14.06 -18.45
N GLU A 70 -19.92 -14.75 -19.30
CA GLU A 70 -21.34 -14.46 -19.53
C GLU A 70 -22.25 -15.07 -18.46
N ASN A 71 -22.01 -16.34 -18.09
CA ASN A 71 -22.94 -17.10 -17.24
C ASN A 71 -22.57 -17.06 -15.75
N ALA A 72 -21.30 -16.84 -15.40
CA ALA A 72 -20.83 -16.88 -14.01
C ALA A 72 -19.65 -15.92 -13.74
N PRO A 73 -19.81 -14.60 -13.96
CA PRO A 73 -18.70 -13.63 -13.87
C PRO A 73 -18.08 -13.53 -12.46
N GLY A 74 -18.84 -13.85 -11.40
CA GLY A 74 -18.32 -13.91 -10.05
C GLY A 74 -17.35 -15.07 -9.84
N LEU A 75 -17.70 -16.26 -10.35
CA LEU A 75 -16.92 -17.49 -10.16
C LEU A 75 -15.57 -17.40 -10.86
N ILE A 76 -15.55 -16.92 -12.10
CA ILE A 76 -14.30 -16.81 -12.88
C ILE A 76 -13.33 -15.79 -12.25
N ARG A 77 -13.87 -14.72 -11.66
CA ARG A 77 -13.08 -13.74 -10.89
C ARG A 77 -12.54 -14.33 -9.59
N MET A 78 -13.29 -15.19 -8.91
CA MET A 78 -12.80 -15.91 -7.73
C MET A 78 -11.68 -16.88 -8.07
N ILE A 79 -11.79 -17.62 -9.17
CA ILE A 79 -10.71 -18.52 -9.65
C ILE A 79 -9.44 -17.73 -9.94
N SER A 80 -9.56 -16.63 -10.69
CA SER A 80 -8.44 -15.72 -10.95
C SER A 80 -7.82 -15.17 -9.66
N GLY A 81 -8.69 -14.79 -8.69
CA GLY A 81 -8.29 -14.32 -7.37
C GLY A 81 -7.62 -15.37 -6.49
N LEU A 82 -7.87 -16.66 -6.71
CA LEU A 82 -7.17 -17.75 -6.01
C LEU A 82 -5.79 -18.00 -6.61
N ILE A 83 -5.60 -17.81 -7.92
CA ILE A 83 -4.32 -18.08 -8.59
C ILE A 83 -3.33 -16.94 -8.37
N PHE A 84 -3.80 -15.69 -8.45
CA PHE A 84 -2.96 -14.50 -8.40
C PHE A 84 -2.06 -14.36 -7.13
N PRO A 85 -2.52 -14.69 -5.90
CA PRO A 85 -1.72 -14.62 -4.68
C PRO A 85 -0.39 -15.36 -4.73
N SER A 86 -0.32 -16.46 -5.48
CA SER A 86 0.89 -17.29 -5.60
C SER A 86 2.14 -16.47 -5.95
N GLY A 87 2.02 -15.46 -6.82
CA GLY A 87 3.15 -14.66 -7.29
C GLY A 87 3.67 -13.70 -6.22
N ILE A 88 2.77 -13.00 -5.52
CA ILE A 88 3.14 -12.08 -4.45
C ILE A 88 3.72 -12.84 -3.25
N VAL A 89 3.20 -14.04 -2.96
CA VAL A 89 3.78 -14.92 -1.93
C VAL A 89 5.21 -15.34 -2.29
N MET A 90 5.45 -15.79 -3.54
CA MET A 90 6.80 -16.14 -4.01
C MET A 90 7.78 -14.96 -3.92
N ILE A 91 7.32 -13.74 -4.19
CA ILE A 91 8.15 -12.52 -4.06
C ILE A 91 8.60 -12.30 -2.62
N LEU A 92 7.70 -12.43 -1.65
CA LEU A 92 8.06 -12.23 -0.25
C LEU A 92 9.01 -13.33 0.24
N ILE A 93 8.74 -14.59 -0.11
CA ILE A 93 9.57 -15.74 0.28
C ILE A 93 10.96 -15.67 -0.36
N SER A 94 11.04 -15.29 -1.64
CA SER A 94 12.33 -15.10 -2.34
C SER A 94 13.09 -13.84 -1.88
N GLY A 95 12.45 -12.95 -1.13
CA GLY A 95 13.05 -11.68 -0.72
C GLY A 95 13.20 -10.66 -1.85
N SER A 96 12.44 -10.82 -2.93
CA SER A 96 12.48 -9.92 -4.09
C SER A 96 11.80 -8.57 -3.77
N GLU A 97 12.24 -7.48 -4.42
CA GLU A 97 11.74 -6.13 -4.15
C GLU A 97 10.55 -5.76 -5.04
N LEU A 98 9.35 -5.78 -4.46
CA LEU A 98 8.13 -5.32 -5.14
C LEU A 98 7.78 -3.89 -4.74
N PHE A 99 7.66 -2.99 -5.72
CA PHE A 99 7.42 -1.57 -5.51
C PHE A 99 6.29 -1.27 -4.51
N THR A 100 5.13 -1.92 -4.65
CA THR A 100 3.95 -1.72 -3.79
C THR A 100 4.20 -2.08 -2.33
N GLY A 101 4.84 -3.22 -2.06
CA GLY A 101 5.21 -3.63 -0.70
C GLY A 101 6.38 -2.81 -0.13
N SER A 102 7.37 -2.49 -0.96
CA SER A 102 8.54 -1.70 -0.56
C SER A 102 8.14 -0.28 -0.16
N ASN A 103 7.09 0.31 -0.77
CA ASN A 103 6.56 1.62 -0.36
C ASN A 103 6.26 1.71 1.14
N MET A 104 5.65 0.68 1.72
CA MET A 104 5.36 0.64 3.15
C MET A 104 6.61 0.40 3.99
N ILE A 105 7.41 -0.60 3.61
CA ILE A 105 8.57 -1.04 4.41
C ILE A 105 9.63 0.08 4.49
N THR A 106 10.02 0.67 3.36
CA THR A 106 10.98 1.79 3.34
C THR A 106 10.33 3.10 3.83
N GLY A 107 9.02 3.27 3.66
CA GLY A 107 8.26 4.39 4.21
C GLY A 107 8.28 4.43 5.74
N ILE A 108 8.09 3.27 6.41
CA ILE A 108 8.21 3.15 7.87
C ILE A 108 9.66 3.43 8.33
N ALA A 109 10.66 2.92 7.59
CA ALA A 109 12.06 3.21 7.90
C ALA A 109 12.40 4.71 7.81
N TRP A 110 11.87 5.40 6.80
CA TRP A 110 12.00 6.85 6.68
C TRP A 110 11.29 7.59 7.81
N MET A 111 10.07 7.19 8.19
CA MET A 111 9.36 7.77 9.33
C MET A 111 10.14 7.57 10.64
N HIS A 112 10.72 6.40 10.88
CA HIS A 112 11.58 6.16 12.04
C HIS A 112 12.95 6.87 11.94
N ARG A 113 13.17 7.72 10.93
CA ARG A 113 14.43 8.43 10.64
C ARG A 113 15.63 7.51 10.46
N ARG A 114 15.39 6.25 10.08
CA ARG A 114 16.44 5.26 9.81
C ARG A 114 16.89 5.25 8.36
N LEU A 115 16.20 5.94 7.46
CA LEU A 115 16.53 6.01 6.04
C LEU A 115 16.40 7.47 5.56
N PRO A 116 17.40 8.05 4.86
CA PRO A 116 17.28 9.39 4.31
C PRO A 116 16.31 9.40 3.11
N LEU A 117 15.64 10.54 2.87
CA LEU A 117 14.66 10.69 1.79
C LEU A 117 15.26 10.40 0.40
N LYS A 118 16.53 10.79 0.17
CA LYS A 118 17.25 10.48 -1.07
C LYS A 118 17.28 8.99 -1.37
N ASN A 119 17.60 8.17 -0.36
CA ASN A 119 17.67 6.72 -0.52
C ASN A 119 16.28 6.11 -0.70
N LEU A 120 15.26 6.65 -0.01
CA LEU A 120 13.87 6.23 -0.20
C LEU A 120 13.43 6.41 -1.65
N LEU A 121 13.62 7.61 -2.21
CA LEU A 121 13.20 7.93 -3.58
C LEU A 121 14.01 7.14 -4.62
N MET A 122 15.32 6.99 -4.41
CA MET A 122 16.17 6.15 -5.28
C MET A 122 15.71 4.69 -5.27
N HIS A 123 15.43 4.14 -4.09
CA HIS A 123 14.92 2.78 -3.97
C HIS A 123 13.59 2.60 -4.69
N TRP A 124 12.64 3.52 -4.49
CA TRP A 124 11.34 3.48 -5.18
C TRP A 124 11.46 3.58 -6.69
N PHE A 125 12.33 4.47 -7.18
CA PHE A 125 12.61 4.61 -8.59
C PHE A 125 13.18 3.31 -9.19
N LEU A 126 14.21 2.74 -8.56
CA LEU A 126 14.84 1.50 -9.02
C LEU A 126 13.88 0.31 -8.96
N CYS A 127 13.07 0.19 -7.89
CA CYS A 127 12.06 -0.86 -7.77
C CYS A 127 11.00 -0.75 -8.86
N PHE A 128 10.49 0.46 -9.12
CA PHE A 128 9.45 0.69 -10.13
C PHE A 128 9.94 0.28 -11.52
N TRP A 129 11.11 0.75 -11.93
CA TRP A 129 11.67 0.45 -13.25
C TRP A 129 12.19 -0.99 -13.36
N GLY A 130 12.73 -1.56 -12.28
CA GLY A 130 13.08 -2.98 -12.24
C GLY A 130 11.85 -3.87 -12.41
N ASN A 131 10.76 -3.60 -11.68
CA ASN A 131 9.50 -4.33 -11.83
C ASN A 131 8.94 -4.22 -13.26
N MET A 132 8.97 -3.02 -13.85
CA MET A 132 8.55 -2.81 -15.24
C MET A 132 9.42 -3.61 -16.22
N ALA A 133 10.76 -3.56 -16.08
CA ALA A 133 11.68 -4.31 -16.94
C ALA A 133 11.44 -5.82 -16.86
N GLY A 134 11.22 -6.36 -15.66
CA GLY A 134 10.87 -7.77 -15.47
C GLY A 134 9.52 -8.14 -16.08
N ALA A 135 8.53 -7.27 -15.97
CA ALA A 135 7.22 -7.50 -16.56
C ALA A 135 7.24 -7.50 -18.09
N LEU A 136 7.96 -6.55 -18.69
CA LEU A 136 8.16 -6.49 -20.14
C LEU A 136 8.97 -7.68 -20.65
N PHE A 137 9.96 -8.16 -19.88
CA PHE A 137 10.73 -9.35 -20.23
C PHE A 137 9.85 -10.60 -20.31
N VAL A 138 9.01 -10.85 -19.29
CA VAL A 138 8.08 -11.99 -19.32
C VAL A 138 7.04 -11.83 -20.43
N MET A 139 6.53 -10.62 -20.64
CA MET A 139 5.62 -10.34 -21.76
C MET A 139 6.27 -10.69 -23.10
N ALA A 140 7.53 -10.28 -23.32
CA ALA A 140 8.27 -10.59 -24.55
C ALA A 140 8.48 -12.09 -24.74
N ILE A 141 8.70 -12.86 -23.67
CA ILE A 141 8.77 -14.33 -23.74
C ILE A 141 7.42 -14.92 -24.16
N ILE A 142 6.34 -14.55 -23.48
CA ILE A 142 5.00 -15.13 -23.73
C ILE A 142 4.53 -14.82 -25.16
N VAL A 143 4.74 -13.58 -25.60
CA VAL A 143 4.40 -13.13 -26.95
C VAL A 143 5.35 -13.70 -28.00
N GLY A 144 6.64 -13.84 -27.70
CA GLY A 144 7.63 -14.48 -28.58
C GLY A 144 7.31 -15.95 -28.82
N CYS A 145 6.78 -16.64 -27.81
CA CYS A 145 6.20 -17.97 -27.95
C CYS A 145 4.84 -17.97 -28.69
N ARG A 146 4.35 -16.82 -29.18
CA ARG A 146 3.03 -16.62 -29.81
C ARG A 146 1.83 -17.13 -29.02
N PHE A 147 1.93 -17.24 -27.69
CA PHE A 147 0.95 -17.99 -26.89
C PHE A 147 0.72 -19.44 -27.38
N HIS A 148 1.63 -19.98 -28.20
CA HIS A 148 1.68 -21.38 -28.65
C HIS A 148 2.20 -22.29 -27.52
N LEU A 149 1.73 -22.03 -26.30
CA LEU A 149 2.01 -22.82 -25.11
C LEU A 149 1.21 -24.13 -25.11
N PHE A 150 0.17 -24.18 -25.94
CA PHE A 150 -0.67 -25.34 -26.20
C PHE A 150 -0.91 -25.36 -27.72
N ASP A 151 -0.71 -26.50 -28.39
CA ASP A 151 -0.82 -26.70 -29.86
C ASP A 151 -2.27 -26.55 -30.41
N LEU A 152 -3.01 -25.56 -29.92
CA LEU A 152 -4.42 -25.32 -30.21
C LEU A 152 -4.61 -23.88 -30.67
N VAL A 153 -4.76 -23.69 -31.97
CA VAL A 153 -5.02 -22.38 -32.61
C VAL A 153 -6.20 -21.63 -31.97
N LEU A 154 -7.23 -22.36 -31.53
CA LEU A 154 -8.39 -21.77 -30.84
C LEU A 154 -8.01 -21.18 -29.48
N PHE A 155 -7.06 -21.79 -28.77
CA PHE A 155 -6.59 -21.32 -27.48
C PHE A 155 -5.80 -20.02 -27.63
N GLU A 156 -4.93 -19.92 -28.65
CA GLU A 156 -4.19 -18.70 -28.99
C GLU A 156 -5.14 -17.51 -29.25
N LEU A 157 -6.23 -17.72 -30.01
CA LEU A 157 -7.22 -16.69 -30.31
C LEU A 157 -7.98 -16.22 -29.05
N VAL A 158 -8.41 -17.17 -28.22
CA VAL A 158 -9.14 -16.85 -26.99
C VAL A 158 -8.23 -16.13 -26.00
N LEU A 159 -6.98 -16.55 -25.82
CA LEU A 159 -6.02 -15.85 -24.94
C LEU A 159 -5.72 -14.43 -25.42
N THR A 160 -5.53 -14.26 -26.74
CA THR A 160 -5.26 -12.95 -27.34
C THR A 160 -6.43 -11.99 -27.13
N SER A 161 -7.65 -12.43 -27.43
CA SER A 161 -8.86 -11.61 -27.24
C SER A 161 -9.07 -11.23 -25.77
N GLN A 162 -8.76 -12.13 -24.84
CA GLN A 162 -8.91 -11.91 -23.40
C GLN A 162 -7.84 -10.98 -22.83
N ALA A 163 -6.60 -11.06 -23.34
CA ALA A 163 -5.55 -10.09 -23.02
C ALA A 163 -5.93 -8.67 -23.49
N ILE A 164 -6.46 -8.53 -24.71
CA ILE A 164 -6.96 -7.27 -25.25
C ILE A 164 -8.12 -6.73 -24.40
N ALA A 165 -9.13 -7.56 -24.12
CA ALA A 165 -10.29 -7.17 -23.31
C ALA A 165 -9.87 -6.73 -21.91
N THR A 166 -8.94 -7.45 -21.28
CA THR A 166 -8.40 -7.10 -19.95
C THR A 166 -7.71 -5.73 -19.96
N ALA A 167 -6.90 -5.43 -20.98
CA ALA A 167 -6.24 -4.14 -21.11
C ALA A 167 -7.26 -2.99 -21.29
N GLN A 168 -8.29 -3.20 -22.11
CA GLN A 168 -9.34 -2.20 -22.35
C GLN A 168 -10.18 -1.93 -21.11
N LEU A 169 -10.60 -2.98 -20.40
CA LEU A 169 -11.37 -2.87 -19.16
C LEU A 169 -10.59 -2.14 -18.05
N LYS A 170 -9.25 -2.18 -18.09
CA LYS A 170 -8.38 -1.51 -17.12
C LYS A 170 -8.07 -0.05 -17.47
N GLN A 171 -8.06 0.31 -18.76
CA GLN A 171 -7.59 1.64 -19.19
C GLN A 171 -8.67 2.50 -19.84
N ILE A 172 -9.60 1.93 -20.59
CA ILE A 172 -10.62 2.69 -21.33
C ILE A 172 -11.85 2.90 -20.46
N THR A 173 -12.42 1.81 -19.91
CA THR A 173 -13.69 1.83 -19.17
C THR A 173 -13.69 2.73 -17.93
N PRO A 174 -12.72 2.64 -16.98
CA PRO A 174 -12.76 3.44 -15.76
C PRO A 174 -12.25 4.86 -16.00
N GLN A 175 -12.86 5.84 -15.33
CA GLN A 175 -12.35 7.21 -15.32
C GLN A 175 -11.07 7.33 -14.48
N TRP A 176 -10.30 8.41 -14.68
CA TRP A 176 -9.00 8.59 -14.00
C TRP A 176 -9.10 8.48 -12.46
N HIS A 177 -10.15 9.07 -11.86
CA HIS A 177 -10.38 9.06 -10.41
C HIS A 177 -10.75 7.67 -9.89
N GLN A 178 -11.41 6.84 -10.71
CA GLN A 178 -11.77 5.48 -10.35
C GLN A 178 -10.54 4.59 -10.27
N ILE A 179 -9.61 4.75 -11.23
CA ILE A 179 -8.30 4.06 -11.21
C ILE A 179 -7.53 4.47 -9.95
N PHE A 180 -7.55 5.77 -9.59
CA PHE A 180 -6.89 6.27 -8.39
C PHE A 180 -7.43 5.64 -7.10
N LEU A 181 -8.75 5.59 -6.94
CA LEU A 181 -9.37 4.98 -5.74
C LEU A 181 -9.12 3.47 -5.68
N ARG A 182 -9.22 2.78 -6.82
CA ARG A 182 -8.90 1.35 -6.92
C ARG A 182 -7.44 1.08 -6.56
N ALA A 183 -6.51 1.95 -6.98
CA ALA A 183 -5.10 1.85 -6.66
C ALA A 183 -4.84 1.97 -5.15
N ILE A 184 -5.54 2.90 -4.48
CA ILE A 184 -5.41 3.08 -3.02
C ILE A 184 -5.82 1.81 -2.29
N GLY A 185 -6.98 1.25 -2.63
CA GLY A 185 -7.51 0.03 -2.00
C GLY A 185 -6.63 -1.19 -2.28
N CYS A 186 -6.10 -1.32 -3.50
CA CYS A 186 -5.17 -2.39 -3.84
C CYS A 186 -3.91 -2.31 -2.98
N ASN A 187 -3.24 -1.15 -2.97
CA ASN A 187 -2.00 -1.00 -2.22
C ASN A 187 -2.23 -1.15 -0.71
N TRP A 188 -3.41 -0.78 -0.20
CA TRP A 188 -3.76 -1.03 1.19
C TRP A 188 -3.74 -2.52 1.55
N LEU A 189 -4.38 -3.36 0.72
CA LEU A 189 -4.41 -4.80 0.93
C LEU A 189 -3.06 -5.48 0.68
N VAL A 190 -2.27 -4.99 -0.28
CA VAL A 190 -0.89 -5.46 -0.50
C VAL A 190 -0.01 -5.15 0.71
N CYS A 191 -0.09 -3.93 1.24
CA CYS A 191 0.63 -3.55 2.45
C CYS A 191 0.20 -4.39 3.66
N LEU A 192 -1.10 -4.65 3.82
CA LEU A 192 -1.61 -5.55 4.86
C LEU A 192 -1.06 -6.97 4.70
N SER A 193 -1.01 -7.49 3.47
CA SER A 193 -0.40 -8.79 3.16
C SER A 193 1.07 -8.83 3.58
N CYS A 194 1.87 -7.82 3.22
CA CYS A 194 3.26 -7.73 3.65
C CYS A 194 3.42 -7.62 5.17
N TYR A 195 2.53 -6.90 5.85
CA TYR A 195 2.52 -6.80 7.32
C TYR A 195 2.25 -8.17 7.96
N LEU A 196 1.19 -8.87 7.55
CA LEU A 196 0.85 -10.21 8.06
C LEU A 196 1.96 -11.23 7.73
N GLY A 197 2.55 -11.13 6.54
CA GLY A 197 3.69 -11.94 6.13
C GLY A 197 4.96 -11.68 6.96
N LEU A 198 5.17 -10.46 7.48
CA LEU A 198 6.29 -10.18 8.39
C LEU A 198 5.96 -10.55 9.84
N GLN A 199 4.69 -10.53 10.21
CA GLN A 199 4.21 -10.91 11.53
C GLN A 199 4.36 -12.42 11.80
N ALA A 200 4.15 -13.26 10.79
CA ALA A 200 4.30 -14.71 10.88
C ALA A 200 5.78 -15.16 10.91
N LYS A 201 6.09 -16.20 11.68
CA LYS A 201 7.45 -16.77 11.80
C LYS A 201 7.69 -17.93 10.84
N ASP A 202 6.69 -18.79 10.62
CA ASP A 202 6.74 -19.94 9.72
C ASP A 202 6.22 -19.63 8.32
N VAL A 203 6.66 -20.40 7.31
CA VAL A 203 6.29 -20.16 5.89
C VAL A 203 4.80 -20.40 5.64
N THR A 204 4.20 -21.41 6.27
CA THR A 204 2.78 -21.76 6.07
C THR A 204 1.86 -20.61 6.52
N SER A 205 2.10 -20.06 7.70
CA SER A 205 1.36 -18.91 8.24
C SER A 205 1.60 -17.65 7.41
N LYS A 206 2.81 -17.45 6.85
CA LYS A 206 3.07 -16.36 5.90
C LYS A 206 2.19 -16.50 4.67
N VAL A 207 2.18 -17.68 4.05
CA VAL A 207 1.37 -17.95 2.85
C VAL A 207 -0.11 -17.71 3.16
N ALA A 208 -0.65 -18.33 4.21
CA ALA A 208 -2.06 -18.20 4.57
C ALA A 208 -2.46 -16.76 4.91
N GLY A 209 -1.64 -16.05 5.70
CA GLY A 209 -1.90 -14.65 6.09
C GLY A 209 -1.81 -13.68 4.91
N MET A 210 -0.94 -13.95 3.95
CA MET A 210 -0.81 -13.14 2.74
C MET A 210 -1.92 -13.41 1.72
N TRP A 211 -2.40 -14.66 1.63
CA TRP A 211 -3.30 -15.11 0.57
C TRP A 211 -4.61 -14.34 0.54
N TRP A 212 -5.24 -14.17 1.71
CA TRP A 212 -6.58 -13.58 1.81
C TRP A 212 -6.65 -12.09 1.43
N PRO A 213 -5.75 -11.20 1.91
CA PRO A 213 -5.72 -9.83 1.43
C PRO A 213 -5.49 -9.72 -0.09
N ILE A 214 -4.64 -10.59 -0.65
CA ILE A 214 -4.38 -10.58 -2.10
C ILE A 214 -5.60 -11.06 -2.87
N PHE A 215 -6.19 -12.18 -2.45
CA PHE A 215 -7.44 -12.70 -3.00
C PHE A 215 -8.54 -11.63 -3.01
N ALA A 216 -8.69 -10.88 -1.91
CA ALA A 216 -9.70 -9.85 -1.78
C ALA A 216 -9.53 -8.71 -2.81
N PHE A 217 -8.31 -8.18 -3.03
CA PHE A 217 -8.16 -7.08 -3.99
C PHE A 217 -8.36 -7.54 -5.44
N VAL A 218 -7.96 -8.77 -5.76
CA VAL A 218 -8.09 -9.33 -7.11
C VAL A 218 -9.56 -9.59 -7.44
N THR A 219 -10.29 -10.23 -6.52
CA THR A 219 -11.73 -10.49 -6.69
C THR A 219 -12.57 -9.23 -6.78
N MET A 220 -12.20 -8.17 -6.03
CA MET A 220 -12.83 -6.86 -6.13
C MET A 220 -12.44 -6.08 -7.41
N GLY A 221 -11.46 -6.55 -8.19
CA GLY A 221 -11.01 -5.86 -9.41
C GLY A 221 -10.29 -4.54 -9.13
N LEU A 222 -9.50 -4.48 -8.05
CA LEU A 222 -8.69 -3.32 -7.72
C LEU A 222 -7.43 -3.25 -8.62
N GLU A 223 -6.86 -2.06 -8.75
CA GLU A 223 -5.78 -1.78 -9.71
C GLU A 223 -4.40 -1.92 -9.06
N HIS A 224 -3.63 -2.92 -9.47
CA HIS A 224 -2.26 -3.14 -9.02
C HIS A 224 -1.26 -2.65 -10.07
N VAL A 225 -0.43 -1.66 -9.72
CA VAL A 225 0.52 -1.04 -10.66
C VAL A 225 1.44 -2.05 -11.34
N VAL A 226 2.04 -2.98 -10.60
CA VAL A 226 3.01 -3.94 -11.15
C VAL A 226 2.33 -5.02 -11.99
N ALA A 227 1.09 -5.40 -11.67
CA ALA A 227 0.34 -6.32 -12.52
C ALA A 227 -0.06 -5.64 -13.84
N ASN A 228 -0.40 -4.35 -13.75
CA ASN A 228 -0.73 -3.53 -14.91
C ASN A 228 0.49 -3.29 -15.83
N MET A 229 1.72 -3.39 -15.31
CA MET A 229 2.96 -3.41 -16.13
C MET A 229 3.05 -4.63 -17.04
N PHE A 230 2.25 -5.68 -16.79
CA PHE A 230 2.09 -6.82 -17.70
C PHE A 230 0.83 -6.69 -18.56
N PHE A 231 -0.35 -6.51 -17.93
CA PHE A 231 -1.64 -6.53 -18.62
C PHE A 231 -1.81 -5.45 -19.71
N ILE A 232 -1.23 -4.27 -19.51
CA ILE A 232 -1.44 -3.16 -20.46
C ILE A 232 -0.45 -3.25 -21.63
N PRO A 233 0.86 -3.44 -21.41
CA PRO A 233 1.79 -3.60 -22.53
C PRO A 233 1.47 -4.79 -23.43
N ILE A 234 0.98 -5.91 -22.88
CA ILE A 234 0.56 -7.05 -23.71
C ILE A 234 -0.64 -6.70 -24.59
N GLY A 235 -1.63 -5.97 -24.07
CA GLY A 235 -2.75 -5.48 -24.88
C GLY A 235 -2.33 -4.48 -25.96
N ILE A 236 -1.40 -3.58 -25.65
CA ILE A 236 -0.85 -2.63 -26.64
C ILE A 236 -0.14 -3.38 -27.77
N PHE A 237 0.70 -4.37 -27.44
CA PHE A 237 1.42 -5.15 -28.45
C PHE A 237 0.47 -5.96 -29.34
N LEU A 238 -0.60 -6.49 -28.76
CA LEU A 238 -1.64 -7.22 -29.48
C LEU A 238 -2.62 -6.32 -30.26
N GLY A 239 -2.40 -5.00 -30.26
CA GLY A 239 -3.19 -4.06 -31.06
C GLY A 239 -4.54 -3.68 -30.44
N ALA A 240 -4.66 -3.68 -29.11
CA ALA A 240 -5.89 -3.29 -28.43
C ALA A 240 -6.38 -1.88 -28.87
N PRO A 241 -7.61 -1.76 -29.42
CA PRO A 241 -8.06 -0.49 -29.95
C PRO A 241 -8.30 0.54 -28.85
N GLY A 242 -7.86 1.77 -29.09
CA GLY A 242 -8.02 2.91 -28.16
C GLY A 242 -7.01 2.98 -27.01
N ILE A 243 -6.05 2.04 -26.94
CA ILE A 243 -4.97 2.07 -25.93
C ILE A 243 -3.67 2.51 -26.61
N SER A 244 -3.09 3.61 -26.14
CA SER A 244 -1.76 4.07 -26.54
C SER A 244 -0.79 4.05 -25.36
N VAL A 245 0.51 4.00 -25.65
CA VAL A 245 1.56 4.13 -24.63
C VAL A 245 1.42 5.45 -23.87
N GLY A 246 1.09 6.54 -24.57
CA GLY A 246 0.83 7.84 -23.96
C GLY A 246 -0.35 7.81 -22.98
N LEU A 247 -1.45 7.14 -23.35
CA LEU A 247 -2.60 6.97 -22.45
C LEU A 247 -2.22 6.18 -21.19
N TYR A 248 -1.46 5.09 -21.35
CA TYR A 248 -0.99 4.30 -20.22
C TYR A 248 -0.06 5.09 -19.30
N ILE A 249 0.85 5.89 -19.85
CA ILE A 249 1.74 6.73 -19.03
C ILE A 249 0.94 7.78 -18.27
N TRP A 250 0.01 8.47 -18.96
CA TRP A 250 -0.84 9.52 -18.37
C TRP A 250 -1.79 9.00 -17.29
N LYS A 251 -2.58 7.99 -17.64
CA LYS A 251 -3.71 7.51 -16.83
C LYS A 251 -3.29 6.42 -15.83
N GLY A 252 -2.32 5.60 -16.22
CA GLY A 252 -1.75 4.53 -15.42
C GLY A 252 -0.52 5.00 -14.64
N MET A 253 0.64 5.10 -15.31
CA MET A 253 1.95 5.16 -14.62
C MET A 253 2.15 6.41 -13.75
N LEU A 254 1.85 7.61 -14.27
CA LEU A 254 2.03 8.86 -13.54
C LEU A 254 1.20 8.91 -12.26
N LEU A 255 0.01 8.33 -12.31
CA LEU A 255 -0.88 8.23 -11.15
C LEU A 255 -0.27 7.37 -10.05
N PHE A 256 0.42 6.28 -10.39
CA PHE A 256 1.04 5.38 -9.41
C PHE A 256 2.38 5.87 -8.88
N LEU A 257 3.14 6.64 -9.66
CA LEU A 257 4.48 7.09 -9.31
C LEU A 257 4.47 8.19 -8.23
N PHE A 258 3.41 9.01 -8.16
CA PHE A 258 3.43 10.24 -7.35
C PHE A 258 2.51 10.26 -6.11
N LEU A 259 1.46 9.44 -5.98
CA LEU A 259 0.46 9.63 -4.90
C LEU A 259 0.03 8.38 -4.10
N PRO A 260 -0.31 7.21 -4.69
CA PRO A 260 -0.92 6.11 -3.94
C PRO A 260 0.04 5.42 -2.96
N GLY A 261 1.31 5.23 -3.33
CA GLY A 261 2.30 4.62 -2.44
C GLY A 261 2.46 5.40 -1.13
N CYS A 262 2.63 6.72 -1.23
CA CYS A 262 2.73 7.63 -0.08
C CYS A 262 1.43 7.77 0.71
N LEU A 263 0.29 7.90 0.01
CA LEU A 263 -1.01 8.17 0.65
C LEU A 263 -1.60 6.92 1.29
N SER A 264 -1.57 5.77 0.62
CA SER A 264 -2.02 4.50 1.19
C SER A 264 -1.17 4.09 2.40
N CYS A 265 0.15 4.33 2.36
CA CYS A 265 1.00 4.09 3.52
C CYS A 265 0.62 5.02 4.69
N LYS A 266 0.43 6.32 4.46
CA LYS A 266 -0.01 7.26 5.51
C LYS A 266 -1.38 6.91 6.11
N VAL A 267 -2.35 6.56 5.27
CA VAL A 267 -3.70 6.17 5.69
C VAL A 267 -3.66 4.85 6.46
N LEU A 268 -2.95 3.84 5.96
CA LEU A 268 -2.78 2.55 6.65
C LEU A 268 -2.06 2.74 7.99
N THR A 269 -0.96 3.49 8.06
CA THR A 269 -0.26 3.74 9.33
C THR A 269 -1.16 4.48 10.32
N ARG A 270 -1.98 5.45 9.88
CA ARG A 270 -2.91 6.18 10.77
C ARG A 270 -4.09 5.33 11.25
N ILE A 271 -4.65 4.47 10.39
CA ILE A 271 -5.74 3.56 10.76
C ILE A 271 -5.21 2.44 11.66
N VAL A 272 -4.04 1.87 11.35
CA VAL A 272 -3.36 0.90 12.22
C VAL A 272 -3.03 1.52 13.58
N GLN A 273 -2.62 2.79 13.64
CA GLN A 273 -2.46 3.54 14.90
C GLN A 273 -3.78 3.77 15.65
N ALA A 274 -4.90 3.95 14.94
CA ALA A 274 -6.22 4.15 15.54
C ALA A 274 -6.85 2.84 16.04
N LEU A 275 -6.64 1.74 15.32
CA LEU A 275 -7.12 0.40 15.69
C LEU A 275 -6.23 -0.27 16.74
N PHE A 276 -4.93 0.11 16.81
CA PHE A 276 -3.97 -0.40 17.78
C PHE A 276 -3.24 0.76 18.49
N PRO A 277 -3.85 1.37 19.53
CA PRO A 277 -3.32 2.54 20.25
C PRO A 277 -1.93 2.34 20.85
N GLN A 278 -1.54 1.08 21.05
CA GLN A 278 -0.24 0.65 21.55
C GLN A 278 0.93 0.99 20.59
N LEU A 279 0.65 1.31 19.31
CA LEU A 279 1.64 1.73 18.31
C LEU A 279 1.94 3.25 18.31
N SER A 280 1.32 4.01 19.23
CA SER A 280 1.37 5.48 19.23
C SER A 280 2.69 6.10 19.68
N GLU A 281 3.47 5.43 20.53
CA GLU A 281 4.66 6.03 21.15
C GLU A 281 5.88 6.07 20.22
N THR A 282 6.05 5.10 19.30
CA THR A 282 7.21 5.06 18.39
C THR A 282 7.06 5.97 17.16
N CYS A 283 5.84 6.30 16.74
CA CYS A 283 5.59 7.09 15.53
C CYS A 283 5.38 8.60 15.76
N SER A 284 5.12 9.05 16.99
CA SER A 284 4.82 10.47 17.28
C SER A 284 5.99 11.42 17.02
N VAL A 285 7.24 10.96 17.17
CA VAL A 285 8.45 11.80 17.01
C VAL A 285 8.77 12.11 15.53
N ALA A 286 8.25 11.30 14.60
CA ALA A 286 8.52 11.41 13.16
C ALA A 286 7.74 12.54 12.46
N PHE A 287 6.56 12.88 12.96
CA PHE A 287 5.58 13.68 12.22
C PHE A 287 5.84 15.19 12.20
N SER A 288 6.70 15.70 13.08
CA SER A 288 7.05 17.14 13.10
C SER A 288 7.91 17.55 11.88
N SER A 289 8.56 16.59 11.20
CA SER A 289 9.48 16.85 10.09
C SER A 289 8.86 16.69 8.69
N ALA A 290 7.61 16.26 8.58
CA ALA A 290 6.94 15.94 7.31
C ALA A 290 6.07 17.08 6.74
N ALA A 291 6.28 18.32 7.19
CA ALA A 291 5.53 19.51 6.78
C ALA A 291 5.57 19.78 5.26
N PHE A 292 6.62 19.32 4.58
CA PHE A 292 6.78 19.45 3.13
C PHE A 292 5.73 18.66 2.34
N PHE A 293 5.39 17.44 2.77
CA PHE A 293 4.44 16.58 2.04
C PHE A 293 2.97 16.94 2.33
N THR A 294 2.67 17.54 3.48
CA THR A 294 1.33 18.11 3.76
C THR A 294 1.02 19.30 2.88
N SER A 295 2.02 20.11 2.54
CA SER A 295 1.90 21.25 1.61
C SER A 295 1.62 20.79 0.16
N THR A 296 2.24 19.70 -0.29
CA THR A 296 1.97 19.15 -1.63
C THR A 296 0.57 18.56 -1.70
N CYS A 297 0.13 17.78 -0.69
CA CYS A 297 -1.22 17.21 -0.66
C CYS A 297 -2.34 18.27 -0.63
N THR A 298 -2.19 19.38 0.10
CA THR A 298 -3.18 20.47 0.12
C THR A 298 -3.16 21.34 -1.15
N SER A 299 -2.06 21.36 -1.90
CA SER A 299 -2.04 21.97 -3.26
C SER A 299 -2.81 21.12 -4.28
N TRP A 300 -2.71 19.80 -4.18
CA TRP A 300 -3.47 18.88 -5.05
C TRP A 300 -4.97 18.86 -4.74
N GLU A 301 -5.37 19.09 -3.49
CA GLU A 301 -6.78 19.31 -3.09
C GLU A 301 -7.40 20.49 -3.87
N ARG A 302 -6.65 21.57 -4.06
CA ARG A 302 -7.06 22.73 -4.88
C ARG A 302 -7.13 22.40 -6.38
N ILE A 303 -6.19 21.62 -6.90
CA ILE A 303 -6.17 21.21 -8.32
C ILE A 303 -7.33 20.25 -8.62
N LEU A 304 -7.66 19.35 -7.70
CA LEU A 304 -8.80 18.42 -7.79
C LEU A 304 -10.13 19.17 -7.82
N LEU A 305 -10.30 20.17 -6.95
CA LEU A 305 -11.48 21.04 -6.91
C LEU A 305 -11.68 21.87 -8.17
N LEU A 306 -10.58 22.27 -8.85
CA LEU A 306 -10.63 23.01 -10.10
C LEU A 306 -10.95 22.11 -11.31
N SER A 307 -10.62 20.82 -11.26
CA SER A 307 -10.89 19.88 -12.37
C SER A 307 -12.32 19.34 -12.38
N THR A 308 -13.02 19.35 -11.24
CA THR A 308 -14.42 18.91 -11.12
C THR A 308 -15.37 20.09 -11.33
N GLY A 309 -15.41 20.62 -12.54
CA GLY A 309 -16.32 21.69 -12.96
C GLY A 309 -17.77 21.23 -13.18
N SER A 310 -18.35 20.45 -12.25
CA SER A 310 -19.74 20.00 -12.36
C SER A 310 -20.40 19.79 -11.00
N THR A 311 -21.45 20.58 -10.78
CA THR A 311 -22.54 20.49 -9.78
C THR A 311 -22.54 19.25 -8.86
N ILE A 312 -22.32 19.54 -7.58
CA ILE A 312 -22.27 18.63 -6.43
C ILE A 312 -23.61 17.90 -6.24
N SER A 313 -23.61 16.58 -6.45
CA SER A 313 -24.68 15.68 -6.00
C SER A 313 -24.48 15.28 -4.53
N SER A 314 -25.59 14.95 -3.86
CA SER A 314 -25.71 14.67 -2.41
C SER A 314 -24.76 13.58 -1.88
N GLN A 315 -24.21 12.71 -2.73
CA GLN A 315 -23.22 11.71 -2.33
C GLN A 315 -21.90 12.35 -1.84
N SER A 316 -21.44 13.44 -2.45
CA SER A 316 -20.23 14.17 -2.05
C SER A 316 -20.31 14.81 -0.64
N ALA A 317 -21.52 15.10 -0.16
CA ALA A 317 -21.76 15.62 1.19
C ALA A 317 -21.67 14.51 2.26
N LEU A 318 -22.08 13.29 1.93
CA LEU A 318 -21.91 12.10 2.76
C LEU A 318 -20.42 11.75 2.93
N TRP A 319 -19.62 11.88 1.86
CA TRP A 319 -18.15 11.71 1.91
C TRP A 319 -17.46 12.73 2.83
N ARG A 320 -17.90 14.00 2.83
CA ARG A 320 -17.40 15.03 3.77
C ARG A 320 -17.65 14.63 5.23
N ARG A 321 -18.81 14.05 5.54
CA ARG A 321 -19.18 13.65 6.91
C ARG A 321 -18.49 12.36 7.38
N ALA A 322 -18.35 11.36 6.51
CA ALA A 322 -17.76 10.07 6.90
C ALA A 322 -16.22 10.12 7.04
N ILE A 323 -15.54 10.86 6.16
CA ILE A 323 -14.07 10.89 6.14
C ILE A 323 -13.50 12.04 6.96
N PHE A 324 -14.11 13.24 6.96
CA PHE A 324 -13.45 14.46 7.44
C PHE A 324 -14.02 15.08 8.73
N LEU A 325 -15.28 14.80 9.11
CA LEU A 325 -15.81 15.27 10.40
C LEU A 325 -15.06 14.68 11.63
N PRO A 326 -14.62 13.41 11.62
CA PRO A 326 -13.76 12.87 12.68
C PRO A 326 -12.40 13.58 12.75
N PHE A 327 -11.89 14.12 11.63
CA PHE A 327 -10.61 14.85 11.58
C PHE A 327 -10.72 16.24 12.19
N ALA A 328 -11.81 16.98 11.93
CA ALA A 328 -12.01 18.32 12.48
C ALA A 328 -12.27 18.29 14.00
N ALA A 329 -13.07 17.33 14.49
CA ALA A 329 -13.40 17.19 15.91
C ALA A 329 -12.19 16.69 16.75
N ALA A 330 -11.34 15.82 16.18
CA ALA A 330 -10.12 15.36 16.85
C ALA A 330 -9.03 16.44 16.92
N GLN A 331 -9.01 17.38 15.95
CA GLN A 331 -8.03 18.47 15.92
C GLN A 331 -8.45 19.63 16.83
N SER A 332 -9.73 19.97 16.89
CA SER A 332 -10.24 21.01 17.80
C SER A 332 -10.12 20.62 19.28
N SER A 333 -10.41 19.35 19.62
CA SER A 333 -10.26 18.83 20.98
C SER A 333 -8.80 18.80 21.45
N ARG A 334 -7.84 18.45 20.58
CA ARG A 334 -6.40 18.48 20.89
C ARG A 334 -5.84 19.89 21.03
N ILE A 335 -6.29 20.85 20.22
CA ILE A 335 -5.89 22.26 20.34
C ILE A 335 -6.47 22.89 21.61
N ALA A 336 -7.71 22.54 21.97
CA ALA A 336 -8.32 22.98 23.23
C ALA A 336 -7.60 22.39 24.45
N ALA A 337 -7.27 21.10 24.43
CA ALA A 337 -6.51 20.44 25.50
C ALA A 337 -5.07 21.00 25.62
N ALA A 338 -4.40 21.28 24.50
CA ALA A 338 -3.06 21.87 24.49
C ALA A 338 -3.06 23.32 25.03
N ARG A 339 -4.10 24.12 24.73
CA ARG A 339 -4.29 25.47 25.29
C ARG A 339 -4.62 25.44 26.78
N ALA A 340 -5.44 24.49 27.23
CA ALA A 340 -5.74 24.32 28.66
C ALA A 340 -4.49 23.92 29.47
N ALA A 341 -3.63 23.06 28.91
CA ALA A 341 -2.37 22.66 29.56
C ALA A 341 -1.34 23.79 29.65
N THR A 342 -1.24 24.65 28.63
CA THR A 342 -0.34 25.82 28.66
C THR A 342 -0.82 26.91 29.62
N LEU A 343 -2.13 27.13 29.72
CA LEU A 343 -2.72 28.05 30.70
C LEU A 343 -2.57 27.54 32.15
N ALA A 344 -2.74 26.24 32.39
CA ALA A 344 -2.52 25.63 33.71
C ALA A 344 -1.04 25.65 34.14
N GLY A 345 -0.11 25.45 33.20
CA GLY A 345 1.33 25.52 33.46
C GLY A 345 1.83 26.93 33.80
N SER A 346 1.27 27.96 33.15
CA SER A 346 1.62 29.36 33.42
C SER A 346 1.17 29.82 34.81
N SER A 347 0.01 29.37 35.29
CA SER A 347 -0.50 29.72 36.62
C SER A 347 0.29 29.04 37.77
N SER A 348 0.82 27.84 37.53
CA SER A 348 1.66 27.12 38.50
C SER A 348 3.07 27.72 38.65
N ALA A 349 3.62 28.27 37.56
CA ALA A 349 4.92 28.94 37.58
C ALA A 349 4.89 30.30 38.29
N LEU A 350 3.78 31.04 38.20
CA LEU A 350 3.62 32.35 38.85
C LEU A 350 3.50 32.24 40.39
N PHE A 351 2.96 31.13 40.91
CA PHE A 351 2.79 30.92 42.36
C PHE A 351 4.02 30.37 43.09
N LYS A 352 5.04 29.86 42.38
CA LYS A 352 6.27 29.34 43.01
C LYS A 352 7.30 30.42 43.37
N HIS A 353 7.16 31.64 42.86
CA HIS A 353 8.08 32.75 43.13
C HIS A 353 7.66 33.70 44.27
N LEU A 354 6.59 33.40 45.02
CA LEU A 354 6.07 34.26 46.10
C LEU A 354 6.18 33.68 47.53
N ARG A 355 7.12 32.75 47.79
CA ARG A 355 7.40 32.32 49.18
C ARG A 355 8.37 33.31 49.85
N LEU A 356 7.82 34.15 50.73
CA LEU A 356 8.54 34.99 51.67
C LEU A 356 9.40 34.14 52.65
N PRO A 357 10.55 34.65 53.14
CA PRO A 357 11.42 33.91 54.06
C PRO A 357 10.83 33.82 55.48
N PRO A 358 11.19 32.81 56.28
CA PRO A 358 10.58 32.58 57.60
C PRO A 358 11.10 33.57 58.64
N SER A 359 10.18 34.13 59.44
CA SER A 359 10.51 34.91 60.62
C SER A 359 10.77 34.01 61.83
N THR A 360 11.93 34.20 62.46
CA THR A 360 12.25 33.64 63.78
C THR A 360 11.49 34.41 64.85
N ARG A 361 10.71 33.75 65.70
CA ARG A 361 10.27 34.32 66.98
C ARG A 361 10.25 33.28 68.09
N SER A 362 11.02 33.58 69.13
CA SER A 362 11.13 32.89 70.41
C SER A 362 9.86 33.03 71.24
N SER A 363 9.46 31.96 71.93
CA SER A 363 8.57 32.02 73.10
C SER A 363 9.38 31.84 74.39
N ARG A 364 9.35 32.87 75.24
CA ARG A 364 9.22 32.68 76.70
C ARG A 364 7.74 32.60 77.02
#